data_AF-R7D357-F1
#
_entry.id   AF-R7D357-F1
#
_cell.length_a   1.000
_cell.length_b   1.000
_cell.length_c   1.000
_cell.angle_alpha   90.00
_cell.angle_beta   90.00
_cell.angle_gamma   90.00
#
_symmetry.space_group_name_H-M   'P 1'
#
loop_
_entity.id
_entity.type
_entity.pdbx_description
1 polymer ?
#
loop_
_entity_poly.entity_id
_entity_poly.type
_entity_poly.pdbx_seq_one_letter_code
_entity_poly.pdbx_strand_id
1 'polypeptide(L)'
;MDKTMNKVNERLSLSERIARASAIRDQAATVRPERELIDAERRSAFGPCYIYRAHADELLQIVGQISDALPSRASFLARTDPTEAARPENHSVAAYAEVENPAVAFVWELRHNPEGALATLPDRSYSKVLDATDVLKELWEDKPAVNELELAKALITQIVLLDDNLCEQVLTRANIMARECSTAVAPYLRPQS
;
A
#
# COMPACT_ATOMS: atom_id res chain seq x y z
N MET A 1 25.48 -35.49 -37.81
CA MET A 1 25.52 -36.44 -36.68
C MET A 1 25.58 -35.64 -35.40
N ASP A 2 24.48 -35.71 -34.64
CA ASP A 2 24.22 -35.07 -33.36
C ASP A 2 25.28 -35.35 -32.28
N LYS A 3 25.49 -34.37 -31.39
CA LYS A 3 25.33 -34.58 -29.93
C LYS A 3 25.32 -33.27 -29.12
N THR A 4 24.11 -32.76 -28.94
CA THR A 4 23.45 -32.50 -27.65
C THR A 4 24.20 -31.72 -26.55
N MET A 5 23.65 -30.53 -26.27
CA MET A 5 23.48 -29.87 -24.97
C MET A 5 24.05 -30.58 -23.74
N ASN A 6 24.91 -29.88 -22.99
CA ASN A 6 24.94 -30.01 -21.54
C ASN A 6 25.11 -28.61 -20.90
N LYS A 7 23.98 -27.89 -20.80
CA LYS A 7 23.80 -26.85 -19.80
C LYS A 7 23.83 -27.55 -18.44
N VAL A 8 25.00 -27.59 -17.82
CA VAL A 8 25.14 -28.02 -16.43
C VAL A 8 24.41 -26.98 -15.58
N ASN A 9 23.20 -27.32 -15.15
CA ASN A 9 22.54 -26.65 -14.04
C ASN A 9 23.40 -26.93 -12.78
N GLU A 10 24.37 -26.07 -12.51
CA GLU A 10 25.09 -26.06 -11.23
C GLU A 10 24.10 -25.69 -10.13
N ARG A 11 23.48 -26.72 -9.55
CA ARG A 11 22.76 -26.59 -8.29
C ARG A 11 23.78 -26.25 -7.23
N LEU A 12 23.75 -24.99 -6.77
CA LEU A 12 24.51 -24.50 -5.61
C LEU A 12 24.46 -25.53 -4.47
N SER A 13 25.60 -25.73 -3.82
CA SER A 13 25.68 -26.60 -2.65
C SER A 13 24.77 -26.07 -1.52
N LEU A 14 24.33 -26.96 -0.62
CA LEU A 14 23.47 -26.57 0.50
C LEU A 14 24.10 -25.45 1.34
N SER A 15 25.41 -25.51 1.55
CA SER A 15 26.17 -24.51 2.30
C SER A 15 26.19 -23.14 1.60
N GLU A 16 26.35 -23.10 0.27
CA GLU A 16 26.28 -21.86 -0.50
C GLU A 16 24.86 -21.29 -0.53
N ARG A 17 23.84 -22.15 -0.58
CA ARG A 17 22.44 -21.73 -0.48
C ARG A 17 22.13 -21.12 0.89
N ILE A 18 22.65 -21.71 1.97
CA ILE A 18 22.52 -21.17 3.33
C ILE A 18 23.28 -19.85 3.46
N ALA A 19 24.54 -19.78 3.01
CA ALA A 19 25.34 -18.56 3.07
C ALA A 19 24.70 -17.42 2.27
N ARG A 20 24.15 -17.72 1.07
CA ARG A 20 23.42 -16.75 0.26
C ARG A 20 22.11 -16.31 0.91
N ALA A 21 21.35 -17.25 1.51
CA ALA A 21 20.13 -16.90 2.24
C ALA A 21 20.42 -16.04 3.48
N SER A 22 21.51 -16.32 4.20
CA SER A 22 21.98 -15.50 5.33
C SER A 22 22.43 -14.12 4.86
N ALA A 23 23.22 -14.02 3.78
CA ALA A 23 23.64 -12.73 3.24
C ALA A 23 22.47 -11.88 2.72
N ILE A 24 21.46 -12.49 2.11
CA ILE A 24 20.21 -11.81 1.73
C ILE A 24 19.45 -11.34 2.96
N ARG A 25 19.37 -12.17 4.02
CA ARG A 25 18.74 -11.78 5.28
C ARG A 25 19.48 -10.64 5.96
N ASP A 26 20.81 -10.65 5.94
CA ASP A 26 21.64 -9.59 6.54
C ASP A 26 21.58 -8.29 5.70
N GLN A 27 21.45 -8.39 4.38
CA GLN A 27 21.17 -7.24 3.51
C GLN A 27 19.76 -6.68 3.70
N ALA A 28 18.76 -7.54 3.92
CA ALA A 28 17.40 -7.14 4.25
C ALA A 28 17.29 -6.61 5.70
N ALA A 29 18.23 -6.95 6.57
CA ALA A 29 18.38 -6.43 7.93
C ALA A 29 19.06 -5.04 7.97
N THR A 30 18.81 -4.20 6.97
CA THR A 30 19.12 -2.77 7.05
C THR A 30 18.34 -2.11 8.18
N VAL A 31 18.97 -1.14 8.84
CA VAL A 31 18.38 -0.37 9.95
C VAL A 31 17.08 0.27 9.46
N ARG A 32 15.95 -0.11 10.08
CA ARG A 32 14.65 0.51 9.87
C ARG A 32 14.79 2.04 10.02
N PRO A 33 14.27 2.85 9.10
CA PRO A 33 14.30 4.30 9.24
C PRO A 33 13.68 4.76 10.56
N GLU A 34 14.20 5.86 11.10
CA GLU A 34 13.66 6.47 12.30
C GLU A 34 12.17 6.82 12.12
N ARG A 35 11.37 6.66 13.18
CA ARG A 35 9.92 6.90 13.11
C ARG A 35 9.60 8.33 12.67
N GLU A 36 10.39 9.31 13.11
CA GLU A 36 10.22 10.71 12.72
C GLU A 36 10.38 10.92 11.20
N LEU A 37 11.30 10.20 10.56
CA LEU A 37 11.48 10.25 9.10
C LEU A 37 10.29 9.63 8.38
N ILE A 38 9.76 8.51 8.89
CA ILE A 38 8.57 7.86 8.32
C ILE A 38 7.35 8.77 8.46
N ASP A 39 7.16 9.40 9.62
CA ASP A 39 6.04 10.31 9.87
C ASP A 39 6.14 11.59 9.02
N ALA A 40 7.36 12.11 8.82
CA ALA A 40 7.61 13.22 7.90
C ALA A 40 7.29 12.84 6.45
N GLU A 41 7.63 11.63 6.01
CA GLU A 41 7.34 11.12 4.68
C GLU A 41 5.83 10.88 4.48
N ARG A 42 5.15 10.30 5.47
CA ARG A 42 3.68 10.18 5.49
C ARG A 42 3.01 11.54 5.32
N ARG A 43 3.52 12.57 5.99
CA ARG A 43 3.04 13.96 5.83
C ARG A 43 3.39 14.57 4.47
N SER A 44 4.56 14.24 3.92
CA SER A 44 5.03 14.78 2.64
C SER A 44 4.11 14.41 1.48
N ALA A 45 3.42 13.27 1.57
CA ALA A 45 2.42 12.81 0.60
C ALA A 45 1.34 13.85 0.31
N PHE A 46 0.96 14.68 1.29
CA PHE A 46 -0.05 15.74 1.14
C PHE A 46 0.48 17.04 0.51
N GLY A 47 1.81 17.17 0.39
CA GLY A 47 2.51 18.39 -0.07
C GLY A 47 2.15 18.89 -1.48
N PRO A 48 1.92 18.05 -2.50
CA PRO A 48 1.68 18.50 -3.88
C PRO A 48 0.42 19.35 -4.11
N CYS A 49 -0.59 19.26 -3.24
CA CYS A 49 -1.84 20.00 -3.38
C CYS A 49 -2.11 20.86 -2.14
N TYR A 50 -2.37 22.15 -2.34
CA TYR A 50 -2.57 23.06 -1.22
C TYR A 50 -3.76 22.67 -0.32
N ILE A 51 -4.83 22.11 -0.89
CA ILE A 51 -6.03 21.71 -0.14
C ILE A 51 -5.67 20.58 0.84
N TYR A 52 -5.04 19.51 0.32
CA TYR A 52 -4.61 18.39 1.13
C TYR A 52 -3.55 18.78 2.16
N ARG A 53 -2.60 19.64 1.77
CA ARG A 53 -1.58 20.17 2.70
C ARG A 53 -2.18 20.98 3.84
N ALA A 54 -3.22 21.77 3.58
CA ALA A 54 -3.87 22.60 4.59
C ALA A 54 -4.60 21.75 5.66
N HIS A 55 -5.05 20.55 5.30
CA HIS A 55 -5.77 19.62 6.16
C HIS A 55 -4.94 18.39 6.54
N ALA A 56 -3.62 18.42 6.36
CA ALA A 56 -2.77 17.24 6.49
C ALA A 56 -2.83 16.62 7.90
N ASP A 57 -2.87 17.43 8.96
CA ASP A 57 -2.96 16.94 10.35
C ASP A 57 -4.24 16.15 10.60
N GLU A 58 -5.38 16.69 10.16
CA GLU A 58 -6.70 16.09 10.33
C GLU A 58 -6.82 14.80 9.52
N LEU A 59 -6.35 14.83 8.27
CA LEU A 59 -6.34 13.64 7.41
C LEU A 59 -5.44 12.55 8.00
N LEU A 60 -4.21 12.88 8.41
CA LEU A 60 -3.29 11.94 9.05
C LEU A 60 -3.86 11.33 10.33
N GLN A 61 -4.59 12.10 11.15
CA GLN A 61 -5.22 11.56 12.35
C GLN A 61 -6.30 10.51 12.03
N ILE A 62 -7.00 10.68 10.91
CA ILE A 62 -8.04 9.73 10.45
C ILE A 62 -7.37 8.50 9.84
N VAL A 63 -6.57 8.69 8.79
CA VAL A 63 -5.99 7.55 8.05
C VAL A 63 -4.89 6.84 8.82
N GLY A 64 -4.21 7.52 9.74
CA GLY A 64 -3.19 6.95 10.62
C GLY A 64 -3.72 5.78 11.47
N GLN A 65 -5.00 5.77 11.81
CA GLN A 65 -5.62 4.65 12.54
C GLN A 65 -5.59 3.35 11.73
N ILE A 66 -5.76 3.45 10.41
CA ILE A 66 -5.66 2.31 9.49
C ILE A 66 -4.18 1.98 9.27
N SER A 67 -3.37 2.99 8.99
CA SER A 67 -1.94 2.85 8.67
C SER A 67 -1.08 2.31 9.82
N ASP A 68 -1.49 2.51 11.07
CA ASP A 68 -0.81 1.96 12.24
C ASP A 68 -1.30 0.54 12.59
N ALA A 69 -2.49 0.13 12.12
CA ALA A 69 -3.02 -1.22 12.31
C ALA A 69 -2.48 -2.24 11.31
N LEU A 70 -1.94 -1.77 10.17
CA LEU A 70 -1.46 -2.60 9.07
C LEU A 70 0.06 -2.55 8.94
N PRO A 71 0.69 -3.60 8.38
CA PRO A 71 2.13 -3.57 8.16
C PRO A 71 2.49 -2.57 7.06
N SER A 72 3.65 -1.92 7.21
CA SER A 72 4.22 -1.18 6.09
C SER A 72 4.66 -2.13 4.97
N ARG A 73 4.72 -1.64 3.73
CA ARG A 73 5.16 -2.41 2.56
C ARG A 73 6.53 -3.05 2.80
N ALA A 74 7.50 -2.26 3.25
CA ALA A 74 8.84 -2.75 3.57
C ALA A 74 8.84 -3.83 4.67
N SER A 75 8.07 -3.63 5.75
CA SER A 75 8.00 -4.59 6.85
C SER A 75 7.33 -5.90 6.42
N PHE A 76 6.32 -5.81 5.55
CA PHE A 76 5.66 -6.97 4.99
C PHE A 76 6.60 -7.76 4.07
N LEU A 77 7.28 -7.10 3.14
CA LEU A 77 8.23 -7.75 2.23
C LEU A 77 9.39 -8.41 2.97
N ALA A 78 9.97 -7.75 3.98
CA ALA A 78 11.05 -8.32 4.78
C ALA A 78 10.69 -9.69 5.39
N ARG A 79 9.41 -9.90 5.69
CA ARG A 79 8.88 -11.16 6.24
C ARG A 79 8.45 -12.16 5.17
N THR A 80 7.93 -11.68 4.04
CA THR A 80 7.19 -12.50 3.08
C THR A 80 7.97 -12.84 1.82
N ASP A 81 8.85 -11.94 1.37
CA ASP A 81 9.73 -12.12 0.22
C ASP A 81 11.07 -11.40 0.45
N PRO A 82 12.07 -12.11 1.00
CA PRO A 82 13.40 -11.54 1.25
C PRO A 82 14.13 -11.06 0.00
N THR A 83 13.76 -11.57 -1.18
CA THR A 83 14.42 -11.17 -2.44
C THR A 83 13.89 -9.81 -2.89
N GLU A 84 12.58 -9.60 -2.84
CA GLU A 84 11.99 -8.29 -3.08
C GLU A 84 12.39 -7.31 -1.97
N ALA A 85 12.40 -7.74 -0.72
CA ALA A 85 12.80 -6.90 0.41
C ALA A 85 14.19 -6.30 0.19
N ALA A 86 15.16 -7.10 -0.27
CA ALA A 86 16.55 -6.67 -0.50
C ALA A 86 16.73 -5.63 -1.62
N ARG A 87 15.67 -5.31 -2.38
CA ARG A 87 15.76 -4.29 -3.43
C ARG A 87 15.86 -2.89 -2.81
N PRO A 88 16.72 -1.99 -3.35
CA PRO A 88 16.97 -0.68 -2.76
C PRO A 88 15.71 0.17 -2.54
N GLU A 89 14.73 0.08 -3.43
CA GLU A 89 13.45 0.80 -3.31
C GLU A 89 12.66 0.42 -2.05
N ASN A 90 12.75 -0.84 -1.62
CA ASN A 90 12.04 -1.38 -0.46
C ASN A 90 12.76 -1.10 0.87
N HIS A 91 13.95 -0.51 0.81
CA HIS A 91 14.69 0.00 1.97
C HIS A 91 14.48 1.50 2.19
N SER A 92 13.75 2.19 1.31
CA SER A 92 13.53 3.62 1.39
C SER A 92 12.53 4.01 2.48
N VAL A 93 12.63 5.26 2.98
CA VAL A 93 11.63 5.81 3.92
C VAL A 93 10.22 5.73 3.33
N ALA A 94 10.06 5.97 2.02
CA ALA A 94 8.79 5.86 1.31
C ALA A 94 8.19 4.44 1.42
N ALA A 95 8.97 3.39 1.22
CA ALA A 95 8.49 2.01 1.37
C ALA A 95 8.09 1.64 2.81
N TYR A 96 8.65 2.33 3.82
CA TYR A 96 8.21 2.22 5.21
C TYR A 96 7.00 3.10 5.54
N ALA A 97 6.75 4.15 4.76
CA ALA A 97 5.58 5.02 4.89
C ALA A 97 4.34 4.43 4.20
N GLU A 98 4.53 3.68 3.11
CA GLU A 98 3.46 2.95 2.41
C GLU A 98 2.90 1.80 3.24
N VAL A 99 1.58 1.59 3.13
CA VAL A 99 0.81 0.61 3.88
C VAL A 99 0.40 -0.52 2.96
N GLU A 100 0.70 -1.75 3.37
CA GLU A 100 0.36 -2.96 2.61
C GLU A 100 -1.16 -3.17 2.58
N ASN A 101 -1.65 -3.66 1.45
CA ASN A 101 -3.05 -4.04 1.29
C ASN A 101 -3.46 -5.08 2.35
N PRO A 102 -4.53 -4.83 3.12
CA PRO A 102 -4.94 -5.70 4.21
C PRO A 102 -5.34 -7.10 3.72
N ALA A 103 -5.90 -7.24 2.52
CA ALA A 103 -6.26 -8.55 1.96
C ALA A 103 -5.02 -9.38 1.60
N VAL A 104 -3.96 -8.74 1.10
CA VAL A 104 -2.68 -9.41 0.80
C VAL A 104 -2.04 -9.92 2.09
N ALA A 105 -1.98 -9.06 3.11
CA ALA A 105 -1.46 -9.43 4.42
C ALA A 105 -2.27 -10.56 5.08
N PHE A 106 -3.60 -10.47 5.04
CA PHE A 106 -4.53 -11.45 5.61
C PHE A 106 -4.34 -12.83 4.97
N VAL A 107 -4.35 -12.90 3.64
CA VAL A 107 -4.19 -14.16 2.90
C VAL A 107 -2.82 -14.77 3.15
N TRP A 108 -1.77 -13.95 3.22
CA TRP A 108 -0.43 -14.45 3.53
C TRP A 108 -0.36 -15.07 4.93
N GLU A 109 -0.89 -14.40 5.96
CA GLU A 109 -0.94 -14.90 7.34
C GLU A 109 -1.65 -16.24 7.42
N LEU A 110 -2.85 -16.35 6.82
CA LEU A 110 -3.62 -17.58 6.86
C LEU A 110 -2.88 -18.78 6.21
N ARG A 111 -2.13 -18.53 5.13
CA ARG A 111 -1.42 -19.58 4.40
C ARG A 111 -0.10 -20.01 5.06
N HIS A 112 0.62 -19.08 5.67
CA HIS A 112 2.00 -19.31 6.11
C HIS A 112 2.16 -19.33 7.63
N ASN A 113 1.12 -18.95 8.38
CA ASN A 113 1.14 -18.89 9.84
C ASN A 113 -0.07 -19.61 10.46
N PRO A 114 -0.16 -20.95 10.34
CA PRO A 114 -1.32 -21.74 10.78
C PRO A 114 -1.51 -21.75 12.30
N GLU A 115 -0.46 -21.44 13.06
CA GLU A 115 -0.50 -21.27 14.53
C GLU A 115 -0.57 -19.78 14.93
N GLY A 116 -0.70 -18.88 13.96
CA GLY A 116 -0.73 -17.45 14.17
C GLY A 116 -2.00 -16.96 14.85
N ALA A 117 -1.96 -15.71 15.35
CA ALA A 117 -3.09 -15.10 16.03
C ALA A 117 -4.37 -15.13 15.18
N LEU A 118 -4.28 -14.85 13.87
CA LEU A 118 -5.42 -14.85 12.95
C LEU A 118 -6.03 -16.25 12.77
N ALA A 119 -5.20 -17.29 12.62
CA ALA A 119 -5.62 -18.67 12.38
C ALA A 119 -6.21 -19.34 13.63
N THR A 120 -5.85 -18.86 14.82
CA THR A 120 -6.31 -19.37 16.12
C THR A 120 -7.49 -18.59 16.69
N LEU A 121 -8.00 -17.59 15.97
CA LEU A 121 -9.15 -16.80 16.42
C LEU A 121 -10.41 -17.68 16.53
N PRO A 122 -11.27 -17.43 17.53
CA PRO A 122 -12.63 -17.97 17.53
C PRO A 122 -13.42 -17.48 16.31
N ASP A 123 -14.30 -18.33 15.76
CA ASP A 123 -15.07 -18.07 14.53
C ASP A 123 -15.72 -16.68 14.48
N ARG A 124 -16.33 -16.24 15.59
CA ARG A 124 -16.97 -14.91 15.68
C ARG A 124 -15.98 -13.77 15.51
N SER A 125 -14.79 -13.89 16.10
CA SER A 125 -13.74 -12.89 15.98
C SER A 125 -13.12 -12.93 14.60
N TYR A 126 -12.89 -14.13 14.05
CA TYR A 126 -12.40 -14.31 12.69
C TYR A 126 -13.32 -13.64 11.66
N SER A 127 -14.64 -13.89 11.74
CA SER A 127 -15.63 -13.26 10.86
C SER A 127 -15.54 -11.74 10.90
N LYS A 128 -15.42 -11.14 12.10
CA LYS A 128 -15.28 -9.68 12.22
C LYS A 128 -14.02 -9.14 11.54
N VAL A 129 -12.89 -9.84 11.67
CA VAL A 129 -11.64 -9.42 11.03
C VAL A 129 -11.74 -9.59 9.51
N LEU A 130 -12.37 -10.68 9.04
CA LEU A 130 -12.61 -10.91 7.62
C LEU A 130 -13.51 -9.80 7.04
N ASP A 131 -14.64 -9.49 7.69
CA ASP A 131 -15.56 -8.44 7.26
C ASP A 131 -14.86 -7.07 7.23
N ALA A 132 -14.07 -6.74 8.25
CA ALA A 132 -13.30 -5.50 8.29
C ALA A 132 -12.23 -5.45 7.19
N THR A 133 -11.56 -6.58 6.91
CA THR A 133 -10.57 -6.69 5.82
C THR A 133 -11.24 -6.53 4.46
N ASP A 134 -12.42 -7.12 4.28
CA ASP A 134 -13.20 -7.05 3.05
C ASP A 134 -13.65 -5.61 2.74
N VAL A 135 -14.04 -4.86 3.77
CA VAL A 135 -14.36 -3.42 3.63
C VAL A 135 -13.11 -2.59 3.35
N LEU A 136 -12.03 -2.80 4.11
CA LEU A 136 -10.83 -1.97 4.03
C LEU A 136 -10.05 -2.17 2.72
N LYS A 137 -10.01 -3.39 2.16
CA LYS A 137 -9.22 -3.68 0.95
C LYS A 137 -9.67 -2.83 -0.25
N GLU A 138 -10.94 -2.41 -0.28
CA GLU A 138 -11.50 -1.61 -1.37
C GLU A 138 -10.81 -0.24 -1.47
N LEU A 139 -10.26 0.28 -0.36
CA LEU A 139 -9.51 1.54 -0.34
C LEU A 139 -8.20 1.49 -1.14
N TRP A 140 -7.71 0.30 -1.48
CA TRP A 140 -6.45 0.12 -2.21
C TRP A 140 -6.64 0.13 -3.73
N GLU A 141 -7.87 0.08 -4.27
CA GLU A 141 -8.14 0.09 -5.73
C GLU A 141 -7.19 -0.84 -6.53
N ASP A 142 -7.09 -2.11 -6.11
CA ASP A 142 -6.20 -3.16 -6.65
C ASP A 142 -4.69 -2.96 -6.45
N LYS A 143 -4.25 -1.89 -5.78
CA LYS A 143 -2.82 -1.69 -5.46
C LYS A 143 -2.35 -2.62 -4.34
N PRO A 144 -1.09 -3.09 -4.39
CA PRO A 144 -0.50 -3.88 -3.32
C PRO A 144 -0.17 -3.06 -2.07
N ALA A 145 0.12 -1.77 -2.24
CA ALA A 145 0.34 -0.82 -1.17
C ALA A 145 -0.06 0.60 -1.61
N VAL A 146 -0.36 1.46 -0.63
CA VAL A 146 -0.73 2.86 -0.87
C VAL A 146 -0.07 3.79 0.15
N ASN A 147 0.09 5.05 -0.21
CA ASN A 147 0.49 6.10 0.74
C ASN A 147 -0.72 6.76 1.43
N GLU A 148 -0.46 7.60 2.43
CA GLU A 148 -1.51 8.26 3.23
C GLU A 148 -2.44 9.17 2.42
N LEU A 149 -1.94 9.82 1.36
CA LEU A 149 -2.78 10.67 0.52
C LEU A 149 -3.77 9.84 -0.30
N GLU A 150 -3.30 8.73 -0.87
CA GLU A 150 -4.15 7.80 -1.61
C GLU A 150 -5.22 7.20 -0.69
N LEU A 151 -4.83 6.75 0.50
CA LEU A 151 -5.76 6.22 1.49
C LEU A 151 -6.81 7.26 1.92
N ALA A 152 -6.39 8.51 2.14
CA ALA A 152 -7.31 9.60 2.50
C ALA A 152 -8.32 9.90 1.37
N LYS A 153 -7.86 9.93 0.12
CA LYS A 153 -8.73 10.13 -1.04
C LYS A 153 -9.74 9.01 -1.19
N ALA A 154 -9.30 7.76 -1.09
CA ALA A 154 -10.17 6.59 -1.20
C ALA A 154 -11.22 6.59 -0.09
N LEU A 155 -10.81 6.85 1.16
CA LEU A 155 -11.70 6.86 2.31
C LEU A 155 -12.76 7.97 2.19
N ILE A 156 -12.35 9.20 1.87
CA ILE A 156 -13.30 10.31 1.66
C ILE A 156 -14.26 9.99 0.53
N THR A 157 -13.76 9.47 -0.59
CA THR A 157 -14.60 9.11 -1.74
C THR A 157 -15.62 8.06 -1.36
N GLN A 158 -15.21 7.00 -0.67
CA GLN A 158 -16.12 5.94 -0.24
C GLN A 158 -17.19 6.47 0.72
N ILE A 159 -16.83 7.28 1.71
CA ILE A 159 -17.80 7.88 2.65
C ILE A 159 -18.77 8.82 1.93
N VAL A 160 -18.29 9.66 1.03
CA VAL A 160 -19.15 10.56 0.24
C VAL A 160 -20.13 9.77 -0.62
N LEU A 161 -19.69 8.67 -1.25
CA LEU A 161 -20.54 7.86 -2.12
C LEU A 161 -21.53 6.98 -1.36
N LEU A 162 -21.27 6.66 -0.08
CA LEU A 162 -22.18 5.88 0.77
C LEU A 162 -23.28 6.72 1.43
N ASP A 163 -23.10 8.04 1.53
CA ASP A 163 -24.10 8.96 2.07
C ASP A 163 -24.85 9.65 0.92
N ASP A 164 -26.10 9.23 0.66
CA ASP A 164 -26.90 9.73 -0.47
C ASP A 164 -27.01 11.26 -0.53
N ASN A 165 -27.17 11.92 0.62
CA ASN A 165 -27.34 13.37 0.69
C ASN A 165 -26.01 14.09 0.42
N LEU A 166 -24.92 13.60 1.00
CA LEU A 166 -23.58 14.15 0.73
C LEU A 166 -23.17 13.89 -0.72
N CYS A 167 -23.46 12.71 -1.24
CA CYS A 167 -23.18 12.29 -2.61
C CYS A 167 -23.83 13.25 -3.62
N GLU A 168 -25.14 13.50 -3.50
CA GLU A 168 -25.86 14.40 -4.41
C GLU A 168 -25.27 15.82 -4.40
N GLN A 169 -24.96 16.34 -3.21
CA GLN A 169 -24.39 17.68 -3.06
C GLN A 169 -22.98 17.78 -3.68
N VAL A 170 -22.12 16.79 -3.42
CA VAL A 170 -20.75 16.76 -3.94
C VAL A 170 -20.76 16.59 -5.45
N LEU A 171 -21.55 15.66 -5.99
CA LEU A 171 -21.64 15.43 -7.44
C LEU A 171 -22.17 16.67 -8.17
N THR A 172 -23.15 17.36 -7.60
CA THR A 172 -23.68 18.61 -8.18
C THR A 172 -22.59 19.68 -8.24
N ARG A 173 -21.87 19.92 -7.15
CA ARG A 173 -20.78 20.91 -7.10
C ARG A 173 -19.60 20.52 -8.02
N ALA A 174 -19.23 19.25 -8.04
CA ALA A 174 -18.18 18.73 -8.90
C ALA A 174 -18.52 18.93 -10.38
N ASN A 175 -19.78 18.68 -10.78
CA ASN A 175 -20.25 18.92 -12.15
C ASN A 175 -20.19 20.41 -12.54
N ILE A 176 -20.59 21.31 -11.63
CA ILE A 176 -20.49 22.76 -11.86
C ILE A 176 -19.03 23.16 -12.08
N MET A 177 -18.13 22.77 -11.16
CA MET A 177 -16.70 23.09 -11.25
C MET A 177 -16.07 22.51 -12.52
N ALA A 178 -16.32 21.24 -12.82
CA ALA A 178 -15.80 20.58 -14.02
C ALA A 178 -16.25 21.30 -15.29
N ARG A 179 -17.52 21.70 -15.37
CA ARG A 179 -18.07 22.44 -16.51
C ARG A 179 -17.44 23.82 -16.65
N GLU A 180 -17.32 24.57 -15.55
CA GLU A 180 -16.73 25.92 -15.55
C GLU A 180 -15.27 25.89 -15.96
N CYS A 181 -14.46 25.02 -15.34
CA CYS A 181 -13.05 24.85 -15.69
C CYS A 181 -12.90 24.39 -17.15
N SER A 182 -13.68 23.38 -17.58
CA SER A 182 -13.62 22.89 -18.96
C SER A 182 -13.99 23.97 -19.98
N THR A 183 -15.01 24.77 -19.70
CA THR A 183 -15.44 25.88 -20.57
C THR A 183 -14.36 26.95 -20.67
N ALA A 184 -13.69 27.26 -19.57
CA ALA A 184 -12.61 28.24 -19.54
C ALA A 184 -11.39 27.79 -20.35
N VAL A 185 -11.02 26.51 -20.29
CA VAL A 185 -9.81 25.99 -20.97
C VAL A 185 -10.07 25.53 -22.41
N ALA A 186 -11.30 25.12 -22.75
CA ALA A 186 -11.62 24.54 -24.05
C ALA A 186 -11.24 25.40 -25.26
N PRO A 187 -11.44 26.74 -25.27
CA PRO A 187 -11.08 27.58 -26.42
C PRO A 187 -9.58 27.58 -26.75
N TYR A 188 -8.73 27.30 -25.76
CA TYR A 188 -7.28 27.40 -25.87
C TYR A 188 -6.58 26.05 -26.04
N LEU A 189 -7.16 24.99 -25.46
CA LEU A 189 -6.50 23.68 -25.36
C LEU A 189 -7.15 22.59 -26.21
N ARG A 190 -8.39 22.78 -26.68
CA ARG A 190 -8.96 21.80 -27.63
C ARG A 190 -8.29 21.99 -29.00
N PRO A 191 -7.79 20.90 -29.62
CA PRO A 191 -7.31 20.99 -30.99
C PRO A 191 -8.44 21.48 -31.89
N GLN A 192 -8.17 22.53 -32.68
CA GLN A 192 -9.11 23.01 -33.69
C GLN A 192 -9.12 21.99 -34.83
N SER A 193 -10.20 21.22 -34.91
CA SER A 193 -10.52 20.36 -36.05
C SER A 193 -11.01 21.18 -37.23
#